data_AF-A0A8D8CHE8-F1
#
_entry.id   AF-A0A8D8CHE8-F1
#
_cell.length_a   1.000
_cell.length_b   1.000
_cell.length_c   1.000
_cell.angle_alpha   90.00
_cell.angle_beta   90.00
_cell.angle_gamma   90.00
#
_symmetry.space_group_name_H-M   'P 1'
#
loop_
_entity.id
_entity.type
_entity.pdbx_description
1 polymer ?
#
loop_
_entity_poly.entity_id
_entity_poly.type
_entity_poly.pdbx_seq_one_letter_code
_entity_poly.pdbx_strand_id
1 'polypeptide(L)'
;MDMNDTFAGLLVPDRDTCNVVNKTKLLLNLYEGIPETLLLNVISWFFLIMLFTLLRQQAWDYGRLALVNSHGENKRWTQLFYAHGNVGGQLGAESSDASLSIDRGFFSWILATWRLTREQILTHSGPDAVHYLSFQRHLMLVMSIMTFISIVIILPINFSGELIGDMNSFGHTTISNLEPDGGVMWVHVFFAIAYVPMVVLIMRRASG
;
A
#
# COMPACT_ATOMS: atom_id res chain seq x y z
N MET A 1 -18.19 -50.03 -44.95
CA MET A 1 -16.92 -49.55 -44.38
C MET A 1 -16.87 -48.11 -44.80
N ASP A 2 -17.54 -47.29 -44.00
CA ASP A 2 -18.15 -46.06 -44.48
C ASP A 2 -17.26 -44.88 -44.11
N MET A 3 -16.97 -44.09 -45.14
CA MET A 3 -16.05 -42.96 -45.19
C MET A 3 -16.61 -41.73 -44.43
N ASN A 4 -17.19 -41.94 -43.25
CA ASN A 4 -17.80 -40.91 -42.42
C ASN A 4 -17.19 -40.85 -41.01
N ASP A 5 -16.53 -41.92 -40.57
CA ASP A 5 -15.86 -41.99 -39.25
C ASP A 5 -14.51 -41.27 -39.21
N THR A 6 -13.92 -40.95 -40.38
CA THR A 6 -12.63 -40.24 -40.46
C THR A 6 -12.75 -38.72 -40.38
N PHE A 7 -13.94 -38.14 -40.58
CA PHE A 7 -14.13 -36.67 -40.54
C PHE A 7 -14.60 -36.16 -39.17
N ALA A 8 -15.18 -37.03 -38.33
CA ALA A 8 -15.65 -36.68 -36.99
C ALA A 8 -14.51 -36.42 -35.98
N GLY A 9 -13.29 -36.91 -36.26
CA GLY A 9 -12.11 -36.69 -35.41
C GLY A 9 -11.39 -35.35 -35.64
N LEU A 10 -11.71 -34.61 -36.71
CA LEU A 10 -11.01 -33.37 -37.09
C LEU A 10 -11.71 -32.08 -36.63
N LEU A 11 -12.91 -32.18 -36.04
CA LEU A 11 -13.70 -31.04 -35.54
C LEU A 11 -13.90 -31.06 -34.03
N VAL A 12 -13.04 -31.78 -33.29
CA VAL A 12 -12.89 -31.51 -31.86
C VAL A 12 -11.90 -30.36 -31.75
N PRO A 13 -12.31 -29.14 -31.39
CA PRO A 13 -11.35 -28.12 -31.01
C PRO A 13 -10.61 -28.66 -29.79
N ASP A 14 -9.37 -29.08 -30.02
CA ASP A 14 -8.44 -29.42 -28.96
C ASP A 14 -8.37 -28.21 -28.02
N ARG A 15 -8.88 -28.39 -26.79
CA ARG A 15 -9.00 -27.33 -25.79
C ARG A 15 -7.62 -26.80 -25.34
N ASP A 16 -6.55 -27.49 -25.74
CA ASP A 16 -5.20 -27.25 -25.27
C ASP A 16 -4.36 -26.41 -26.26
N THR A 17 -4.85 -26.15 -27.48
CA THR A 17 -4.06 -25.46 -28.53
C THR A 17 -4.17 -23.92 -28.49
N CYS A 18 -5.02 -23.33 -27.64
CA CYS A 18 -5.27 -21.88 -27.65
C CYS A 18 -4.59 -21.11 -26.50
N ASN A 19 -3.44 -21.59 -26.02
CA ASN A 19 -2.59 -20.78 -25.17
C ASN A 19 -1.13 -21.02 -25.53
N VAL A 20 -0.68 -20.41 -26.63
CA VAL A 20 0.74 -20.17 -26.86
C VAL A 20 1.18 -19.15 -25.82
N VAL A 21 1.40 -19.62 -24.59
CA VAL A 21 2.00 -18.84 -23.52
C VAL A 21 3.45 -18.63 -23.91
N ASN A 22 3.68 -17.52 -24.61
CA ASN A 22 5.02 -17.08 -24.96
C ASN A 22 5.77 -16.86 -23.65
N LYS A 23 6.69 -17.79 -23.32
CA LYS A 23 7.41 -17.82 -22.06
C LYS A 23 8.47 -16.73 -22.03
N THR A 24 8.07 -15.51 -21.70
CA THR A 24 8.88 -14.65 -20.82
C THR A 24 8.40 -14.86 -19.39
N LYS A 25 8.39 -16.13 -18.94
CA LYS A 25 8.14 -16.52 -17.54
C LYS A 25 9.36 -16.10 -16.74
N LEU A 26 9.38 -14.87 -16.23
CA LEU A 26 10.60 -14.35 -15.64
C LEU A 26 10.86 -14.93 -14.26
N LEU A 27 9.86 -15.23 -13.39
CA LEU A 27 10.23 -15.74 -12.06
C LEU A 27 9.48 -16.91 -11.40
N LEU A 28 8.17 -17.22 -11.53
CA LEU A 28 7.55 -18.51 -11.07
C LEU A 28 6.05 -18.52 -11.40
N ASN A 29 5.53 -19.54 -12.10
CA ASN A 29 4.08 -19.69 -12.34
C ASN A 29 3.38 -20.41 -11.18
N LEU A 30 3.44 -19.80 -10.00
CA LEU A 30 2.68 -20.24 -8.84
C LEU A 30 1.51 -19.28 -8.66
N TYR A 31 0.33 -19.83 -8.34
CA TYR A 31 -0.82 -19.03 -7.90
C TYR A 31 -1.18 -17.91 -8.88
N GLU A 32 -1.24 -18.26 -10.18
CA GLU A 32 -1.60 -17.36 -11.29
C GLU A 32 -0.74 -16.09 -11.42
N GLY A 33 0.48 -16.08 -10.86
CA GLY A 33 1.39 -14.93 -10.93
C GLY A 33 1.05 -13.80 -9.96
N ILE A 34 0.12 -14.02 -9.02
CA ILE A 34 -0.22 -13.06 -7.97
C ILE A 34 1.01 -12.72 -7.09
N PRO A 35 1.81 -13.70 -6.60
CA PRO A 35 2.99 -13.39 -5.79
C PRO A 35 4.06 -12.60 -6.56
N GLU A 36 4.23 -12.90 -7.85
CA GLU A 36 5.16 -12.20 -8.73
C GLU A 36 4.75 -10.74 -8.90
N THR A 37 3.46 -10.50 -9.18
CA THR A 37 2.90 -9.14 -9.32
C THR A 37 3.01 -8.35 -8.01
N LEU A 38 2.70 -8.99 -6.87
CA LEU A 38 2.83 -8.36 -5.56
C LEU A 38 4.28 -7.96 -5.28
N LEU A 39 5.24 -8.84 -5.56
CA LEU A 39 6.66 -8.57 -5.34
C LEU A 39 7.13 -7.39 -6.19
N LEU A 40 6.77 -7.36 -7.49
CA LEU A 40 7.11 -6.25 -8.38
C LEU A 40 6.51 -4.93 -7.91
N ASN A 41 5.25 -4.94 -7.46
CA ASN A 41 4.59 -3.75 -6.91
C ASN A 41 5.29 -3.25 -5.64
N VAL A 42 5.70 -4.15 -4.75
CA VAL A 42 6.42 -3.80 -3.51
C VAL A 42 7.80 -3.22 -3.83
N ILE A 43 8.57 -3.86 -4.73
CA ILE A 43 9.89 -3.35 -5.17
C ILE A 43 9.74 -1.97 -5.82
N SER A 44 8.78 -1.82 -6.72
CA SER A 44 8.48 -0.54 -7.38
C SER A 44 8.12 0.53 -6.35
N TRP A 45 7.27 0.20 -5.38
CA TRP A 45 6.87 1.10 -4.30
C TRP A 45 8.07 1.55 -3.45
N PHE A 46 8.96 0.63 -3.05
CA PHE A 46 10.18 0.98 -2.31
C PHE A 46 11.10 1.88 -3.13
N PHE A 47 11.28 1.59 -4.42
CA PHE A 47 12.07 2.43 -5.32
C PHE A 47 11.49 3.85 -5.43
N LEU A 48 10.17 3.98 -5.58
CA LEU A 48 9.49 5.28 -5.64
C LEU A 48 9.60 6.04 -4.32
N ILE A 49 9.46 5.38 -3.17
CA ILE A 49 9.66 6.00 -1.86
C ILE A 49 11.11 6.48 -1.70
N MET A 50 12.09 5.66 -2.08
CA MET A 50 13.50 6.04 -2.06
C MET A 50 13.75 7.25 -2.95
N LEU A 51 13.30 7.21 -4.22
CA LEU A 51 13.43 8.32 -5.16
C LEU A 51 12.80 9.60 -4.60
N PHE A 52 11.58 9.51 -4.06
CA PHE A 52 10.90 10.64 -3.43
C PHE A 52 11.69 11.20 -2.24
N THR A 53 12.25 10.34 -1.38
CA THR A 53 13.05 10.79 -0.23
C THR A 53 14.32 11.52 -0.66
N LEU A 54 15.00 11.05 -1.72
CA LEU A 54 16.19 11.69 -2.27
C LEU A 54 15.87 13.06 -2.87
N LEU A 55 14.80 13.14 -3.68
CA LEU A 55 14.34 14.39 -4.28
C LEU A 55 13.93 15.41 -3.21
N ARG A 56 13.23 14.96 -2.17
CA ARG A 56 12.82 15.81 -1.04
C ARG A 56 14.02 16.38 -0.28
N GLN A 57 15.04 15.57 -0.01
CA GLN A 57 16.25 16.04 0.67
C GLN A 57 17.01 17.06 -0.18
N GLN A 58 17.16 16.78 -1.48
CA GLN A 58 17.79 17.71 -2.43
C GLN A 58 17.04 19.04 -2.51
N ALA A 59 15.70 19.02 -2.64
CA ALA A 59 14.89 20.23 -2.73
C ALA A 59 15.00 21.12 -1.48
N TRP A 60 15.12 20.52 -0.29
CA TRP A 60 15.35 21.27 0.95
C TRP A 60 16.71 21.97 0.98
N ASP A 61 17.76 21.27 0.53
CA ASP A 61 19.10 21.83 0.45
C ASP A 61 19.18 22.95 -0.60
N TYR A 62 18.58 22.79 -1.78
CA TYR A 62 18.51 23.84 -2.80
C TYR A 62 17.68 25.05 -2.35
N GLY A 63 16.55 24.84 -1.66
CA GLY A 63 15.73 25.92 -1.11
C GLY A 63 16.44 26.74 -0.03
N ARG A 64 17.18 26.08 0.87
CA ARG A 64 17.97 26.75 1.91
C ARG A 64 19.19 27.48 1.33
N LEU A 65 19.86 26.88 0.33
CA LEU A 65 21.00 27.50 -0.35
C LEU A 65 20.59 28.75 -1.14
N ALA A 66 19.41 28.76 -1.75
CA ALA A 66 18.86 29.94 -2.44
C ALA A 66 18.60 31.10 -1.46
N LEU A 67 18.12 30.83 -0.25
CA LEU A 67 17.91 31.85 0.78
C LEU A 67 19.21 32.31 1.45
N VAL A 68 20.22 31.43 1.56
CA VAL A 68 21.49 31.76 2.23
C VAL A 68 22.53 32.44 1.32
N ASN A 69 22.25 32.56 0.02
CA ASN A 69 23.15 33.19 -0.96
C ASN A 69 23.00 34.73 -1.06
N SER A 70 22.18 35.38 -0.21
CA SER A 70 22.01 36.83 -0.31
C SER A 70 23.16 37.67 0.26
N HIS A 71 24.11 37.12 1.04
CA HIS A 71 25.22 37.94 1.57
C HIS A 71 26.45 37.09 1.93
N GLY A 72 27.22 36.71 0.91
CA GLY A 72 28.48 35.96 1.04
C GLY A 72 29.57 36.65 1.86
N GLU A 73 29.46 37.96 2.12
CA GLU A 73 30.41 38.69 2.98
C GLU A 73 30.02 38.73 4.47
N ASN A 74 28.74 38.52 4.83
CA ASN A 74 28.30 38.76 6.22
C ASN A 74 28.65 37.62 7.18
N LYS A 75 28.85 36.38 6.70
CA LYS A 75 29.10 35.20 7.56
C LYS A 75 30.45 35.28 8.28
N ARG A 76 31.48 35.81 7.61
CA ARG A 76 32.82 35.99 8.19
C ARG A 76 32.81 37.05 9.29
N TRP A 77 32.05 38.13 9.09
CA TRP A 77 31.91 39.22 10.06
C TRP A 77 31.04 38.84 11.25
N THR A 78 29.91 38.15 11.05
CA THR A 78 29.08 37.69 12.18
C THR A 78 29.81 36.66 13.04
N GLN A 79 30.53 35.71 12.45
CA GLN A 79 31.34 34.76 13.23
C GLN A 79 32.45 35.44 14.03
N LEU A 80 33.11 36.49 13.51
CA LEU A 80 34.11 37.27 14.24
C LEU A 80 33.52 38.07 15.42
N PHE A 81 32.32 38.65 15.25
CA PHE A 81 31.65 39.39 16.33
C PHE A 81 31.15 38.48 17.46
N TYR A 82 30.68 37.26 17.15
CA TYR A 82 30.24 36.31 18.17
C TYR A 82 31.40 35.49 18.78
N ALA A 83 32.51 35.30 18.06
CA ALA A 83 33.70 34.62 18.61
C ALA A 83 34.48 35.48 19.61
N HIS A 84 34.35 36.81 19.56
CA HIS A 84 35.05 37.72 20.46
C HIS A 84 34.33 37.92 21.83
N GLY A 85 33.25 37.18 22.10
CA GLY A 85 32.49 37.30 23.35
C GLY A 85 32.84 36.31 24.46
N ASN A 86 33.61 35.24 24.20
CA ASN A 86 33.74 34.13 25.16
C ASN A 86 35.16 33.97 25.73
N VAL A 87 35.58 34.94 26.53
CA VAL A 87 36.49 34.66 27.65
C VAL A 87 35.62 34.21 28.82
N GLY A 88 35.44 32.89 28.94
CA GLY A 88 34.85 32.25 30.13
C GLY A 88 33.41 31.77 29.94
N GLY A 89 33.26 30.47 29.64
CA GLY A 89 31.94 29.85 29.65
C GLY A 89 31.90 28.54 28.88
N GLN A 90 32.46 27.50 29.47
CA GLN A 90 32.18 26.10 29.15
C GLN A 90 30.73 25.81 29.60
N LEU A 91 29.87 25.26 28.73
CA LEU A 91 28.64 24.47 29.01
C LEU A 91 27.54 24.72 27.94
N GLY A 92 27.11 23.67 27.24
CA GLY A 92 25.74 23.60 26.69
C GLY A 92 25.52 23.34 25.20
N ALA A 93 26.47 22.77 24.45
CA ALA A 93 26.30 22.52 23.01
C ALA A 93 25.77 21.12 22.62
N GLU A 94 25.10 20.39 23.52
CA GLU A 94 24.67 19.01 23.25
C GLU A 94 23.17 18.85 22.88
N SER A 95 22.34 19.89 22.99
CA SER A 95 20.89 19.77 22.75
C SER A 95 20.43 20.07 21.31
N SER A 96 21.21 20.83 20.53
CA SER A 96 20.80 21.25 19.17
C SER A 96 21.14 20.21 18.09
N ASP A 97 22.18 19.41 18.28
CA ASP A 97 22.57 18.38 17.32
C ASP A 97 21.61 17.17 17.32
N ALA A 98 21.00 16.86 18.47
CA ALA A 98 19.98 15.81 18.59
C ALA A 98 18.72 16.12 17.76
N SER A 99 18.23 17.38 17.78
CA SER A 99 17.11 17.80 16.93
C SER A 99 17.44 17.76 15.44
N LEU A 100 18.68 18.10 15.05
CA LEU A 100 19.13 18.04 13.65
C LEU A 100 19.27 16.60 13.15
N SER A 101 19.57 15.64 14.05
CA SER A 101 19.68 14.22 13.70
C SER A 101 18.32 13.57 13.42
N ILE A 102 17.27 13.96 14.15
CA ILE A 102 15.90 13.44 14.00
C ILE A 102 15.27 13.92 12.67
N ASP A 103 15.57 15.16 12.26
CA ASP A 103 15.12 15.70 10.98
C ASP A 103 15.83 15.07 9.76
N ARG A 104 16.99 14.43 9.95
CA ARG A 104 17.80 13.83 8.86
C ARG A 104 17.47 12.37 8.52
N GLY A 105 16.63 11.69 9.28
CA GLY A 105 16.27 10.30 8.97
C GLY A 105 15.53 10.19 7.63
N PHE A 106 15.90 9.24 6.76
CA PHE A 106 15.21 9.00 5.47
C PHE A 106 13.69 8.74 5.65
N PHE A 107 13.27 8.24 6.80
CA PHE A 107 11.86 7.96 7.13
C PHE A 107 11.24 8.95 8.14
N SER A 108 11.96 10.01 8.54
CA SER A 108 11.46 10.99 9.52
C SER A 108 10.14 11.63 9.04
N TRP A 109 10.05 11.89 7.74
CA TRP A 109 8.87 12.48 7.13
C TRP A 109 7.62 11.59 7.18
N ILE A 110 7.79 10.27 7.09
CA ILE A 110 6.67 9.31 7.18
C ILE A 110 6.11 9.35 8.60
N LEU A 111 6.99 9.30 9.60
CA LEU A 111 6.59 9.37 11.00
C LEU A 111 5.96 10.73 11.34
N ALA A 112 6.51 11.83 10.80
CA ALA A 112 5.93 13.16 10.95
C ALA A 112 4.52 13.24 10.33
N THR A 113 4.32 12.61 9.17
CA THR A 113 3.00 12.54 8.51
C THR A 113 2.01 11.72 9.35
N TRP A 114 2.44 10.61 9.96
CA TRP A 114 1.58 9.81 10.83
C TRP A 114 1.27 10.52 12.15
N ARG A 115 2.22 11.28 12.71
CA ARG A 115 2.02 12.06 13.94
C ARG A 115 1.14 13.30 13.75
N LEU A 116 0.79 13.66 12.51
CA LEU A 116 0.01 14.85 12.22
C LEU A 116 -1.41 14.76 12.80
N THR A 117 -1.74 15.75 13.63
CA THR A 117 -3.03 15.80 14.34
C THR A 117 -4.11 16.46 13.49
N ARG A 118 -5.39 16.16 13.77
CA ARG A 118 -6.53 16.70 12.99
C ARG A 118 -6.60 18.22 13.07
N GLU A 119 -6.22 18.79 14.20
CA GLU A 119 -6.20 20.22 14.48
C GLU A 119 -5.19 20.94 13.56
N GLN A 120 -3.99 20.37 13.41
CA GLN A 120 -2.97 20.90 12.49
C GLN A 120 -3.42 20.83 11.04
N ILE A 121 -4.08 19.74 10.63
CA ILE A 121 -4.62 19.57 9.27
C ILE A 121 -5.72 20.62 9.01
N LEU A 122 -6.61 20.88 9.96
CA LEU A 122 -7.67 21.87 9.79
C LEU A 122 -7.09 23.28 9.58
N THR A 123 -6.09 23.66 10.38
CA THR A 123 -5.48 25.00 10.29
C THR A 123 -4.67 25.21 9.01
N HIS A 124 -4.05 24.17 8.47
CA HIS A 124 -3.09 24.29 7.37
C HIS A 124 -3.63 23.84 6.00
N SER A 125 -4.59 22.91 5.99
CA SER A 125 -5.14 22.29 4.77
C SER A 125 -6.65 22.51 4.62
N GLY A 126 -7.31 23.10 5.62
CA GLY A 126 -8.72 23.43 5.58
C GLY A 126 -9.65 22.25 5.89
N PRO A 127 -10.97 22.49 5.90
CA PRO A 127 -11.98 21.51 6.31
C PRO A 127 -12.10 20.32 5.34
N ASP A 128 -11.89 20.53 4.04
CA ASP A 128 -12.04 19.49 3.02
C ASP A 128 -11.00 18.37 3.18
N ALA A 129 -9.74 18.73 3.50
CA ALA A 129 -8.67 17.77 3.74
C ALA A 129 -8.96 16.88 4.96
N VAL A 130 -9.53 17.47 6.02
CA VAL A 130 -9.96 16.73 7.22
C VAL A 130 -11.07 15.74 6.87
N HIS A 131 -12.04 16.14 6.05
CA HIS A 131 -13.12 15.27 5.62
C HIS A 131 -12.60 14.07 4.80
N TYR A 132 -11.71 14.32 3.84
CA TYR A 132 -11.08 13.27 3.03
C TYR A 132 -10.28 12.26 3.87
N LEU A 133 -9.40 12.74 4.76
CA LEU A 133 -8.60 11.87 5.62
C LEU A 133 -9.46 11.10 6.64
N SER A 134 -10.54 11.73 7.12
CA SER A 134 -11.53 11.05 7.96
C SER A 134 -12.18 9.91 7.17
N PHE A 135 -12.66 10.16 5.95
CA PHE A 135 -13.24 9.13 5.09
C PHE A 135 -12.28 7.96 4.83
N GLN A 136 -11.02 8.26 4.48
CA GLN A 136 -9.99 7.24 4.25
C GLN A 136 -9.74 6.38 5.49
N ARG A 137 -9.72 6.97 6.69
CA ARG A 137 -9.58 6.22 7.95
C ARG A 137 -10.74 5.26 8.17
N HIS A 138 -11.97 5.65 7.86
CA HIS A 138 -13.13 4.78 8.00
C HIS A 138 -13.14 3.67 6.95
N LEU A 139 -12.69 3.95 5.72
CA LEU A 139 -12.48 2.92 4.70
C LEU A 139 -11.46 1.88 5.16
N MET A 140 -10.32 2.31 5.70
CA MET A 140 -9.31 1.39 6.24
C MET A 140 -9.89 0.50 7.34
N LEU A 141 -10.74 1.04 8.22
CA LEU A 141 -11.42 0.28 9.27
C LEU A 141 -12.40 -0.74 8.71
N VAL A 142 -13.25 -0.35 7.76
CA VAL A 142 -14.20 -1.25 7.09
C VAL A 142 -13.48 -2.38 6.39
N MET A 143 -12.46 -2.05 5.58
CA MET A 143 -11.66 -3.04 4.87
C MET A 143 -10.97 -3.99 5.85
N SER A 144 -10.41 -3.49 6.95
CA SER A 144 -9.77 -4.32 7.97
C SER A 144 -10.73 -5.34 8.59
N ILE A 145 -11.96 -4.93 8.92
CA ILE A 145 -12.96 -5.84 9.48
C ILE A 145 -13.41 -6.87 8.43
N MET A 146 -13.67 -6.46 7.19
CA MET A 146 -14.04 -7.37 6.09
C MET A 146 -12.92 -8.38 5.81
N THR A 147 -11.66 -7.94 5.80
CA THR A 147 -10.50 -8.82 5.64
C THR A 147 -10.40 -9.80 6.80
N PHE A 148 -10.59 -9.36 8.04
CA PHE A 148 -10.57 -10.25 9.21
C PHE A 148 -11.65 -11.34 9.12
N ILE A 149 -12.89 -10.97 8.81
CA ILE A 149 -14.00 -11.94 8.63
C ILE A 149 -13.68 -12.89 7.47
N SER A 150 -13.11 -12.36 6.38
CA SER A 150 -12.74 -13.16 5.21
C SER A 150 -11.67 -14.19 5.55
N ILE A 151 -10.66 -13.83 6.35
CA ILE A 151 -9.60 -14.76 6.77
C ILE A 151 -10.13 -15.82 7.75
N VAL A 152 -11.01 -15.43 8.68
CA VAL A 152 -11.45 -16.31 9.77
C VAL A 152 -12.59 -17.25 9.35
N ILE A 153 -13.49 -16.81 8.47
CA ILE A 153 -14.72 -17.54 8.14
C ILE A 153 -14.74 -17.96 6.67
N ILE A 154 -14.59 -17.00 5.76
CA ILE A 154 -14.78 -17.24 4.32
C ILE A 154 -13.66 -18.11 3.74
N LEU A 155 -12.41 -17.86 4.13
CA LEU A 155 -11.26 -18.56 3.60
C LEU A 155 -11.25 -20.05 4.00
N PRO A 156 -11.46 -20.46 5.28
CA PRO A 156 -11.58 -21.87 5.64
C PRO A 156 -12.74 -22.57 4.93
N ILE A 157 -13.87 -21.86 4.76
CA ILE A 157 -15.02 -22.36 4.00
C ILE A 157 -14.62 -22.65 2.55
N ASN A 158 -13.94 -21.72 1.87
CA ASN A 158 -13.50 -21.94 0.49
C ASN A 158 -12.54 -23.12 0.34
N PHE A 159 -11.64 -23.33 1.31
CA PHE A 159 -10.74 -24.47 1.33
C PHE A 159 -11.41 -25.82 1.65
N SER A 160 -12.67 -25.82 2.11
CA SER A 160 -13.42 -27.07 2.31
C SER A 160 -13.92 -27.69 0.99
N GLY A 161 -13.91 -26.92 -0.09
CA GLY A 161 -14.28 -27.41 -1.41
C GLY A 161 -13.19 -28.26 -2.07
N GLU A 162 -13.60 -29.13 -3.01
CA GLU A 162 -12.69 -30.02 -3.75
C GLU A 162 -12.79 -29.85 -5.27
N LEU A 163 -13.53 -28.84 -5.76
CA LEU A 163 -13.79 -28.69 -7.20
C LEU A 163 -12.56 -28.34 -8.04
N ILE A 164 -11.50 -27.80 -7.42
CA ILE A 164 -10.31 -27.33 -8.13
C ILE A 164 -9.19 -28.35 -7.97
N GLY A 165 -8.79 -28.98 -9.08
CA GLY A 165 -7.82 -30.08 -9.05
C GLY A 165 -6.34 -29.66 -8.95
N ASP A 166 -6.00 -28.40 -9.25
CA ASP A 166 -4.61 -27.93 -9.17
C ASP A 166 -4.28 -27.42 -7.77
N MET A 167 -3.43 -28.14 -7.03
CA MET A 167 -3.13 -27.91 -5.61
C MET A 167 -2.61 -26.49 -5.30
N ASN A 168 -2.03 -25.80 -6.29
CA ASN A 168 -1.44 -24.48 -6.11
C ASN A 168 -2.19 -23.36 -6.84
N SER A 169 -3.46 -23.57 -7.20
CA SER A 169 -4.30 -22.58 -7.86
C SER A 169 -4.92 -21.57 -6.88
N PHE A 170 -5.07 -20.32 -7.34
CA PHE A 170 -5.80 -19.26 -6.63
C PHE A 170 -7.23 -19.66 -6.29
N GLY A 171 -7.86 -20.42 -7.17
CA GLY A 171 -9.28 -20.68 -7.06
C GLY A 171 -9.68 -21.44 -5.79
N HIS A 172 -8.76 -22.20 -5.16
CA HIS A 172 -8.98 -22.85 -3.84
C HIS A 172 -9.43 -21.88 -2.75
N THR A 173 -9.01 -20.61 -2.85
CA THR A 173 -9.34 -19.57 -1.88
C THR A 173 -10.62 -18.82 -2.20
N THR A 174 -11.35 -19.23 -3.24
CA THR A 174 -12.52 -18.52 -3.75
C THR A 174 -13.76 -19.42 -3.79
N ILE A 175 -14.92 -18.80 -4.04
CA ILE A 175 -16.20 -19.50 -4.14
C ILE A 175 -16.23 -20.56 -5.26
N SER A 176 -15.34 -20.48 -6.26
CA SER A 176 -15.31 -21.47 -7.35
C SER A 176 -14.85 -22.86 -6.91
N ASN A 177 -14.27 -22.99 -5.71
CA ASN A 177 -13.88 -24.28 -5.16
C ASN A 177 -15.07 -25.05 -4.53
N LEU A 178 -16.19 -24.36 -4.26
CA LEU A 178 -17.34 -24.90 -3.54
C LEU A 178 -18.40 -25.47 -4.49
N GLU A 179 -19.04 -26.57 -4.07
CA GLU A 179 -20.17 -27.15 -4.80
C GLU A 179 -21.37 -26.17 -4.85
N PRO A 180 -21.91 -25.85 -6.05
CA PRO A 180 -22.97 -24.85 -6.20
C PRO A 180 -24.29 -25.22 -5.49
N ASP A 181 -24.55 -26.51 -5.29
CA ASP A 181 -25.77 -27.03 -4.64
C ASP A 181 -25.63 -27.14 -3.11
N GLY A 182 -24.45 -26.81 -2.57
CA GLY A 182 -24.17 -26.90 -1.14
C GLY A 182 -24.80 -25.77 -0.33
N GLY A 183 -25.35 -26.11 0.85
CA GLY A 183 -25.88 -25.13 1.81
C GLY A 183 -24.85 -24.10 2.29
N VAL A 184 -23.55 -24.40 2.15
CA VAL A 184 -22.42 -23.54 2.52
C VAL A 184 -22.38 -22.26 1.68
N MET A 185 -22.92 -22.27 0.46
CA MET A 185 -23.00 -21.10 -0.42
C MET A 185 -23.81 -19.95 0.21
N TRP A 186 -24.80 -20.27 1.05
CA TRP A 186 -25.62 -19.28 1.74
C TRP A 186 -24.84 -18.44 2.75
N VAL A 187 -23.70 -18.93 3.24
CA VAL A 187 -22.82 -18.15 4.12
C VAL A 187 -22.28 -16.92 3.38
N HIS A 188 -21.86 -17.07 2.12
CA HIS A 188 -21.40 -15.94 1.31
C HIS A 188 -22.51 -14.93 1.06
N VAL A 189 -23.73 -15.40 0.76
CA VAL A 189 -24.89 -14.54 0.53
C VAL A 189 -25.23 -13.75 1.80
N PHE A 190 -25.24 -14.42 2.95
CA PHE A 190 -25.47 -13.79 4.24
C PHE A 190 -24.44 -12.69 4.53
N PHE A 191 -23.15 -12.97 4.39
CA PHE A 191 -22.09 -11.97 4.65
C PHE A 191 -22.10 -10.83 3.62
N ALA A 192 -22.37 -11.12 2.34
CA ALA A 192 -22.50 -10.08 1.32
C ALA A 192 -23.63 -9.10 1.66
N ILE A 193 -24.79 -9.61 2.09
CA ILE A 193 -25.91 -8.78 2.54
C ILE A 193 -25.55 -8.05 3.84
N ALA A 194 -24.86 -8.69 4.79
CA ALA A 194 -24.49 -8.10 6.08
C ALA A 194 -23.40 -7.01 5.96
N TYR A 195 -22.52 -7.08 4.96
CA TYR A 195 -21.51 -6.06 4.73
C TYR A 195 -22.10 -4.72 4.28
N VAL A 196 -23.21 -4.72 3.53
CA VAL A 196 -23.87 -3.48 3.08
C VAL A 196 -24.29 -2.58 4.25
N PRO A 197 -25.13 -3.03 5.21
CA PRO A 197 -25.51 -2.20 6.36
C PRO A 197 -24.30 -1.91 7.25
N MET A 198 -23.33 -2.81 7.38
CA MET A 198 -22.11 -2.55 8.12
C MET A 198 -21.33 -1.35 7.56
N VAL A 199 -21.07 -1.34 6.25
CA VAL A 199 -20.39 -0.24 5.54
C VAL A 199 -21.19 1.04 5.74
N VAL A 200 -22.50 1.02 5.54
CA VAL A 200 -23.38 2.18 5.73
C VAL A 200 -23.33 2.70 7.16
N LEU A 201 -23.40 1.84 8.18
CA LEU A 201 -23.38 2.25 9.59
C LEU A 201 -22.04 2.89 9.98
N ILE A 202 -20.92 2.29 9.56
CA ILE A 202 -19.58 2.81 9.85
C ILE A 202 -19.36 4.14 9.13
N MET A 203 -19.77 4.24 7.87
CA MET A 203 -19.65 5.49 7.09
C MET A 203 -20.60 6.57 7.60
N ARG A 204 -21.82 6.24 8.04
CA ARG A 204 -22.73 7.22 8.65
C ARG A 204 -22.19 7.79 9.96
N ARG A 205 -21.56 6.96 10.79
CA ARG A 205 -20.85 7.42 12.00
C ARG A 205 -19.62 8.27 11.70
N ALA A 206 -19.08 8.17 10.47
CA ALA A 206 -17.95 8.97 10.03
C ALA A 206 -18.33 10.40 9.60
N SER A 207 -19.60 10.60 9.21
CA SER A 207 -20.11 11.84 8.63
C SER A 207 -20.93 12.72 9.60
N GLY A 208 -21.32 12.18 10.76
CA GLY A 208 -22.01 12.92 11.83
C GLY A 208 -21.05 13.33 12.94
#